data_AF-A0A2N5YLE1-F1
#
_entry.id   AF-A0A2N5YLE1-F1
#
_cell.length_a   1.000
_cell.length_b   1.000
_cell.length_c   1.000
_cell.angle_alpha   90.00
_cell.angle_beta   90.00
_cell.angle_gamma   90.00
#
_symmetry.space_group_name_H-M   'P 1'
#
loop_
_entity.id
_entity.type
_entity.pdbx_description
1 polymer ?
#
loop_
_entity_poly.entity_id
_entity_poly.type
_entity_poly.pdbx_seq_one_letter_code
_entity_poly.pdbx_strand_id
1 'polypeptide(L)'
;MRPFLLILILLAFVSCNSKKEKQTNETQVKKYHFHNGFAEGTTFSISYESVEDYNNDIDSVIASFEKILSTYDSLSLISAYNNNQRWMVNNKIFMNFFEKSKEIHDLTEGAFDITIAPLVNAWGFGFRNKDTISEHLIDSLLQYIGFEKLRIRNDSLIKSNPHVMMDGNAIAKGFSVDIVGNFLESHGIINYMVEIGGEVVAKGVNKDNNTWRIGIDKPIEDQGAAQREIQAIVALKDKALATSGNYRKF
;
A
#
# COMPACT_ATOMS: atom_id res chain seq x y z
N MET A 1 -92.08 19.68 -21.42
CA MET A 1 -90.87 20.38 -20.92
C MET A 1 -89.75 19.35 -20.79
N ARG A 2 -88.51 19.68 -21.20
CA ARG A 2 -87.28 19.01 -20.73
C ARG A 2 -87.13 19.32 -19.22
N PRO A 3 -86.46 18.51 -18.37
CA PRO A 3 -85.18 17.82 -18.60
C PRO A 3 -85.31 16.29 -18.33
N PHE A 4 -84.29 15.47 -18.04
CA PHE A 4 -82.85 15.66 -17.75
C PHE A 4 -81.99 14.53 -18.36
N LEU A 5 -80.67 14.67 -18.33
CA LEU A 5 -79.66 13.76 -18.91
C LEU A 5 -78.99 12.92 -17.81
N LEU A 6 -78.89 11.60 -17.98
CA LEU A 6 -78.04 10.75 -17.12
C LEU A 6 -77.28 9.71 -17.97
N ILE A 7 -76.07 10.10 -18.37
CA ILE A 7 -75.13 9.23 -19.09
C ILE A 7 -74.37 8.42 -18.04
N LEU A 8 -74.57 7.09 -18.04
CA LEU A 8 -73.83 6.17 -17.18
C LEU A 8 -72.54 5.72 -17.89
N ILE A 9 -71.42 6.38 -17.60
CA ILE A 9 -70.10 5.97 -18.14
C ILE A 9 -69.62 4.75 -17.36
N LEU A 10 -69.63 3.59 -18.01
CA LEU A 10 -69.05 2.37 -17.48
C LEU A 10 -67.53 2.40 -17.68
N LEU A 11 -66.78 2.80 -16.64
CA LEU A 11 -65.32 2.74 -16.63
C LEU A 11 -64.85 1.29 -16.55
N ALA A 12 -64.61 0.68 -17.72
CA ALA A 12 -63.92 -0.60 -17.81
C ALA A 12 -62.44 -0.42 -17.41
N PHE A 13 -62.11 -0.77 -16.17
CA PHE A 13 -60.72 -0.84 -15.71
C PHE A 13 -59.98 -1.95 -16.48
N VAL A 14 -59.25 -1.55 -17.53
CA VAL A 14 -58.26 -2.42 -18.17
C VAL A 14 -57.14 -2.65 -17.16
N SER A 15 -57.17 -3.82 -16.52
CA SER A 15 -56.08 -4.26 -15.66
C SER A 15 -54.86 -4.58 -16.54
N CYS A 16 -53.95 -3.61 -16.66
CA CYS A 16 -52.62 -3.82 -17.22
C CYS A 16 -51.82 -4.75 -16.29
N ASN A 17 -52.02 -6.06 -16.47
CA ASN A 17 -51.20 -7.08 -15.85
C ASN A 17 -49.82 -7.09 -16.51
N SER A 18 -48.98 -6.11 -16.13
CA SER A 18 -47.58 -6.07 -16.51
C SER A 18 -46.86 -7.23 -15.84
N LYS A 19 -46.81 -8.37 -16.54
CA LYS A 19 -45.83 -9.42 -16.28
C LYS A 19 -44.47 -8.73 -16.30
N LYS A 20 -43.87 -8.54 -15.11
CA LYS A 20 -42.45 -8.23 -14.99
C LYS A 20 -41.71 -9.36 -15.69
N GLU A 21 -41.19 -9.08 -16.88
CA GLU A 21 -40.17 -9.94 -17.46
C GLU A 21 -39.07 -10.07 -16.42
N LYS A 22 -38.74 -11.33 -16.07
CA LYS A 22 -37.52 -11.58 -15.31
C LYS A 22 -36.39 -11.11 -16.21
N GLN A 23 -35.77 -9.98 -15.86
CA GLN A 23 -34.45 -9.65 -16.37
C GLN A 23 -33.57 -10.88 -16.17
N THR A 24 -33.19 -11.50 -17.29
CA THR A 24 -32.18 -12.54 -17.31
C THR A 24 -30.95 -11.92 -16.67
N ASN A 25 -30.41 -12.55 -15.62
CA ASN A 25 -29.15 -12.13 -15.05
C ASN A 25 -28.11 -12.16 -16.18
N GLU A 26 -27.68 -11.00 -16.66
CA GLU A 26 -26.48 -10.91 -17.47
C GLU A 26 -25.34 -11.44 -16.59
N THR A 27 -24.75 -12.57 -16.99
CA THR A 27 -23.60 -13.14 -16.29
C THR A 27 -22.49 -12.11 -16.36
N GLN A 28 -22.29 -11.35 -15.28
CA GLN A 28 -21.31 -10.28 -15.24
C GLN A 28 -19.92 -10.85 -15.55
N VAL A 29 -19.41 -10.54 -16.74
CA VAL A 29 -18.15 -11.10 -17.24
C VAL A 29 -17.01 -10.40 -16.53
N LYS A 30 -16.23 -11.17 -15.76
CA LYS A 30 -14.97 -10.68 -15.21
C LYS A 30 -14.01 -10.30 -16.33
N LYS A 31 -13.28 -9.20 -16.15
CA LYS A 31 -12.23 -8.72 -17.04
C LYS A 31 -11.01 -8.29 -16.23
N TYR A 32 -9.86 -8.15 -16.89
CA TYR A 32 -8.71 -7.50 -16.26
C TYR A 32 -8.86 -5.99 -16.35
N HIS A 33 -8.71 -5.34 -15.19
CA HIS A 33 -8.50 -3.91 -15.05
C HIS A 33 -7.02 -3.65 -14.79
N PHE A 34 -6.56 -2.47 -15.19
CA PHE A 34 -5.18 -2.03 -15.08
C PHE A 34 -5.16 -0.64 -14.47
N HIS A 35 -4.36 -0.46 -13.42
CA HIS A 35 -4.21 0.81 -12.71
C HIS A 35 -2.74 1.14 -12.57
N ASN A 36 -2.36 2.37 -12.89
CA ASN A 36 -0.96 2.82 -12.83
C ASN A 36 -0.94 4.28 -12.40
N GLY A 37 0.03 4.64 -11.56
CA GLY A 37 0.12 5.99 -11.03
C GLY A 37 1.40 6.20 -10.22
N PHE A 38 1.36 7.24 -9.39
CA PHE A 38 2.46 7.61 -8.49
C PHE A 38 1.97 7.59 -7.04
N ALA A 39 2.76 6.97 -6.17
CA ALA A 39 2.57 6.90 -4.72
C ALA A 39 3.94 6.70 -4.05
N GLU A 40 4.08 7.07 -2.78
CA GLU A 40 5.26 6.77 -1.95
C GLU A 40 6.60 7.23 -2.56
N GLY A 41 6.57 8.32 -3.33
CA GLY A 41 7.74 8.84 -4.06
C GLY A 41 8.22 7.96 -5.21
N THR A 42 7.36 7.07 -5.71
CA THR A 42 7.65 6.11 -6.78
C THR A 42 6.41 5.85 -7.66
N THR A 43 6.49 4.85 -8.55
CA THR A 43 5.36 4.41 -9.38
C THR A 43 4.71 3.15 -8.84
N PHE A 44 3.43 2.94 -9.16
CA PHE A 44 2.76 1.66 -8.99
C PHE A 44 2.19 1.14 -10.30
N SER A 45 2.07 -0.19 -10.40
CA SER A 45 1.40 -0.90 -11.49
C SER A 45 0.58 -2.05 -10.92
N ILE A 46 -0.73 -2.02 -11.14
CA ILE A 46 -1.68 -2.94 -10.53
C ILE A 46 -2.57 -3.53 -11.63
N SER A 47 -2.74 -4.85 -11.62
CA SER A 47 -3.56 -5.60 -12.57
C SER A 47 -4.44 -6.57 -11.81
N TYR A 48 -5.75 -6.59 -12.04
CA TYR A 48 -6.66 -7.46 -11.28
C TYR A 48 -7.89 -7.87 -12.08
N GLU A 49 -8.44 -9.06 -11.80
CA GLU A 49 -9.59 -9.62 -12.51
C GLU A 49 -10.89 -9.52 -11.70
N SER A 50 -11.80 -8.66 -12.15
CA SER A 50 -13.09 -8.39 -11.48
C SER A 50 -14.17 -7.98 -12.48
N VAL A 51 -15.40 -7.86 -12.00
CA VAL A 51 -16.49 -7.20 -12.75
C VAL A 51 -16.35 -5.69 -12.60
N GLU A 52 -16.34 -5.23 -11.35
CA GLU A 52 -16.27 -3.82 -10.96
C GLU A 52 -14.82 -3.29 -11.07
N ASP A 53 -14.70 -1.99 -11.34
CA ASP A 53 -13.44 -1.26 -11.32
C ASP A 53 -13.26 -0.64 -9.93
N TYR A 54 -12.16 -0.99 -9.25
CA TYR A 54 -11.80 -0.57 -7.90
C TYR A 54 -10.64 0.45 -7.87
N ASN A 55 -10.27 1.05 -9.01
CA ASN A 55 -9.08 1.92 -9.08
C ASN A 55 -9.13 3.09 -8.06
N ASN A 56 -10.29 3.73 -7.91
CA ASN A 56 -10.48 4.83 -6.94
C ASN A 56 -10.39 4.36 -5.47
N ASP A 57 -10.83 3.12 -5.19
CA ASP A 57 -10.75 2.53 -3.85
C ASP A 57 -9.31 2.13 -3.53
N ILE A 58 -8.57 1.60 -4.53
CA ILE A 58 -7.13 1.32 -4.44
C ILE A 58 -6.35 2.61 -4.15
N ASP A 59 -6.62 3.71 -4.87
CA ASP A 59 -6.02 5.03 -4.59
C ASP A 59 -6.34 5.50 -3.16
N SER A 60 -7.57 5.29 -2.70
CA SER A 60 -8.01 5.64 -1.33
C SER A 60 -7.31 4.79 -0.26
N VAL A 61 -7.06 3.51 -0.54
CA VAL A 61 -6.31 2.59 0.34
C VAL A 61 -4.84 2.99 0.43
N ILE A 62 -4.19 3.28 -0.71
CA ILE A 62 -2.79 3.74 -0.76
C ILE A 62 -2.65 5.08 -0.01
N ALA A 63 -3.50 6.05 -0.31
CA ALA A 63 -3.48 7.36 0.37
C ALA A 63 -3.73 7.23 1.88
N SER A 64 -4.60 6.29 2.30
CA SER A 64 -4.82 6.01 3.73
C SER A 64 -3.60 5.39 4.41
N PHE A 65 -2.81 4.60 3.69
CA PHE A 65 -1.56 4.02 4.19
C PHE A 65 -0.45 5.07 4.32
N GLU A 66 -0.31 5.97 3.35
CA GLU A 66 0.68 7.08 3.42
C GLU A 66 0.48 7.93 4.68
N LYS A 67 -0.76 8.19 5.09
CA LYS A 67 -1.11 8.91 6.34
C LYS A 67 -0.63 8.19 7.62
N ILE A 68 -0.16 6.95 7.51
CA ILE A 68 0.36 6.17 8.64
C ILE A 68 1.89 6.24 8.66
N LEU A 69 2.55 5.90 7.56
CA LEU A 69 3.99 5.64 7.51
C LEU A 69 4.84 6.61 6.66
N SER A 70 4.26 7.61 6.00
CA SER A 70 5.05 8.60 5.26
C SER A 70 5.82 9.53 6.20
N THR A 71 7.15 9.43 6.22
CA THR A 71 8.03 10.34 6.98
C THR A 71 8.14 11.74 6.36
N TYR A 72 7.61 11.93 5.16
CA TYR A 72 7.60 13.21 4.44
C TYR A 72 6.28 14.00 4.62
N ASP A 73 5.17 13.31 4.93
CA ASP A 73 3.92 13.96 5.28
C ASP A 73 3.93 14.39 6.75
N SER A 74 3.85 15.69 7.01
CA SER A 74 3.84 16.25 8.37
C SER A 74 2.59 15.90 9.19
N LEU A 75 1.52 15.42 8.53
CA LEU A 75 0.28 14.97 9.14
C LEU A 75 0.22 13.45 9.38
N SER A 76 1.28 12.69 9.03
CA SER A 76 1.28 11.25 9.22
C SER A 76 1.51 10.83 10.68
N LEU A 77 1.11 9.60 11.01
CA LEU A 77 1.28 9.05 12.37
C LEU A 77 2.76 8.86 12.74
N ILE A 78 3.60 8.42 11.80
CA ILE A 78 5.06 8.33 12.02
C ILE A 78 5.70 9.71 12.20
N SER A 79 5.24 10.74 11.47
CA SER A 79 5.71 12.12 11.63
C SER A 79 5.28 12.74 12.96
N ALA A 80 4.04 12.49 13.41
CA ALA A 80 3.58 12.91 14.73
C ALA A 80 4.47 12.31 15.84
N TYR A 81 4.76 11.01 15.77
CA TYR A 81 5.68 10.33 16.69
C TYR A 81 7.12 10.90 16.62
N ASN A 82 7.67 11.11 15.43
CA ASN A 82 9.01 11.66 15.23
C ASN A 82 9.13 13.07 15.83
N ASN A 83 8.04 13.87 15.77
CA ASN A 83 7.92 15.19 16.37
C ASN A 83 7.50 15.18 17.86
N ASN A 84 7.58 14.04 18.55
CA ASN A 84 7.26 13.87 19.98
C ASN A 84 5.80 14.22 20.36
N GLN A 85 4.88 14.20 19.40
CA GLN A 85 3.46 14.40 19.68
C GLN A 85 2.88 13.14 20.33
N ARG A 86 1.98 13.33 21.30
CA ARG A 86 1.26 12.20 21.92
C ARG A 86 0.18 11.71 20.97
N TRP A 87 0.19 10.41 20.68
CA TRP A 87 -0.81 9.74 19.88
C TRP A 87 -1.11 8.35 20.48
N MET A 88 -2.37 7.95 20.42
CA MET A 88 -2.81 6.61 20.84
C MET A 88 -2.74 5.66 19.65
N VAL A 89 -1.96 4.59 19.78
CA VAL A 89 -1.75 3.54 18.78
C VAL A 89 -2.97 2.62 18.71
N ASN A 90 -4.09 3.17 18.22
CA ASN A 90 -5.32 2.44 17.94
C ASN A 90 -5.44 2.02 16.47
N ASN A 91 -4.45 2.36 15.64
CA ASN A 91 -4.43 2.01 14.23
C ASN A 91 -3.82 0.61 14.02
N LYS A 92 -4.64 -0.33 13.54
CA LYS A 92 -4.24 -1.74 13.31
C LYS A 92 -3.10 -1.90 12.28
N ILE A 93 -3.08 -1.07 11.24
CA ILE A 93 -2.02 -1.13 10.22
C ILE A 93 -0.67 -0.72 10.84
N PHE A 94 -0.67 0.34 11.67
CA PHE A 94 0.54 0.73 12.41
C PHE A 94 0.99 -0.36 13.40
N MET A 95 0.06 -1.00 14.12
CA MET A 95 0.39 -2.11 15.02
C MET A 95 1.06 -3.27 14.26
N ASN A 96 0.46 -3.71 13.15
CA ASN A 96 1.02 -4.78 12.30
C ASN A 96 2.42 -4.39 11.75
N PHE A 97 2.60 -3.13 11.31
CA PHE A 97 3.90 -2.60 10.88
C PHE A 97 4.93 -2.66 12.01
N PHE A 98 4.57 -2.22 13.21
CA PHE A 98 5.48 -2.19 14.37
C PHE A 98 5.88 -3.60 14.82
N GLU A 99 4.90 -4.50 14.92
CA GLU A 99 5.10 -5.89 15.32
C GLU A 99 5.96 -6.65 14.30
N LYS A 100 5.67 -6.51 13.00
CA LYS A 100 6.49 -7.13 11.93
C LYS A 100 7.88 -6.52 11.86
N SER A 101 8.02 -5.20 12.04
CA SER A 101 9.32 -4.54 12.11
C SER A 101 10.16 -5.06 13.28
N LYS A 102 9.53 -5.32 14.44
CA LYS A 102 10.21 -5.94 15.57
C LYS A 102 10.62 -7.39 15.28
N GLU A 103 9.72 -8.18 14.69
CA GLU A 103 10.02 -9.56 14.30
C GLU A 103 11.22 -9.64 13.36
N ILE A 104 11.28 -8.78 12.33
CA ILE A 104 12.41 -8.75 11.39
C ILE A 104 13.68 -8.22 12.06
N HIS A 105 13.59 -7.24 12.95
CA HIS A 105 14.73 -6.78 13.75
C HIS A 105 15.33 -7.92 14.59
N ASP A 106 14.48 -8.65 15.31
CA ASP A 106 14.90 -9.80 16.13
C ASP A 106 15.49 -10.94 15.27
N LEU A 107 14.88 -11.24 14.11
CA LEU A 107 15.34 -12.28 13.17
C LEU A 107 16.64 -11.93 12.44
N THR A 108 16.98 -10.65 12.33
CA THR A 108 18.19 -10.17 11.63
C THR A 108 19.29 -9.70 12.59
N GLU A 109 19.15 -9.99 13.89
CA GLU A 109 20.08 -9.58 14.95
C GLU A 109 20.37 -8.07 14.94
N GLY A 110 19.37 -7.27 14.57
CA GLY A 110 19.46 -5.81 14.48
C GLY A 110 19.99 -5.24 13.15
N ALA A 111 20.30 -6.07 12.14
CA ALA A 111 20.70 -5.57 10.83
C ALA A 111 19.56 -4.81 10.11
N PHE A 112 18.31 -5.17 10.39
CA PHE A 112 17.15 -4.32 10.15
C PHE A 112 16.75 -3.61 11.46
N ASP A 113 16.64 -2.29 11.47
CA ASP A 113 16.11 -1.53 12.60
C ASP A 113 15.42 -0.27 12.08
N ILE A 114 14.13 -0.07 12.42
CA ILE A 114 13.39 1.13 11.99
C ILE A 114 13.84 2.40 12.73
N THR A 115 14.65 2.31 13.78
CA THR A 115 15.13 3.46 14.55
C THR A 115 16.33 4.17 13.93
N ILE A 116 16.85 3.71 12.79
CA ILE A 116 18.02 4.31 12.10
C ILE A 116 17.78 5.70 11.51
N ALA A 117 16.55 6.23 11.59
CA ALA A 117 16.15 7.53 11.05
C ALA A 117 17.10 8.71 11.38
N PRO A 118 17.75 8.81 12.56
CA PRO A 118 18.73 9.87 12.83
C PRO A 118 19.94 9.80 11.89
N LEU A 119 20.46 8.61 11.58
CA LEU A 119 21.54 8.43 10.60
C LEU A 119 21.03 8.65 9.17
N VAL A 120 19.88 8.06 8.79
CA VAL A 120 19.31 8.22 7.44
C VAL A 120 19.09 9.71 7.08
N ASN A 121 18.66 10.51 8.06
CA ASN A 121 18.56 11.96 7.93
C ASN A 121 19.93 12.63 7.78
N ALA A 122 20.90 12.34 8.65
CA ALA A 122 22.23 12.95 8.59
C ALA A 122 22.92 12.67 7.24
N TRP A 123 22.80 11.46 6.69
CA TRP A 123 23.34 11.08 5.39
C TRP A 123 22.63 11.74 4.19
N GLY A 124 21.45 12.35 4.41
CA GLY A 124 20.66 13.05 3.39
C GLY A 124 19.67 12.17 2.62
N PHE A 125 19.42 10.94 3.07
CA PHE A 125 18.47 10.02 2.43
C PHE A 125 17.04 10.12 3.00
N GLY A 126 16.89 10.76 4.16
CA GLY A 126 15.62 10.90 4.87
C GLY A 126 14.80 12.15 4.48
N PHE A 127 14.19 12.76 5.50
CA PHE A 127 13.27 13.89 5.40
C PHE A 127 13.86 15.20 5.96
N ARG A 128 15.20 15.24 6.12
CA ARG A 128 15.98 16.40 6.56
C ARG A 128 17.10 16.69 5.57
N ASN A 129 17.63 17.91 5.63
CA ASN A 129 18.84 18.28 4.88
C ASN A 129 20.03 17.43 5.35
N LYS A 130 20.92 17.10 4.41
CA LYS A 130 22.17 16.38 4.66
C LYS A 130 23.09 17.16 5.60
N ASP A 131 23.65 16.49 6.58
CA ASP A 131 24.66 17.02 7.50
C ASP A 131 26.09 16.78 6.97
N THR A 132 27.05 17.52 7.53
CA THR A 132 28.48 17.20 7.36
C THR A 132 28.83 15.99 8.23
N ILE A 133 28.91 14.82 7.62
CA ILE A 133 29.22 13.56 8.30
C ILE A 133 30.63 13.61 8.91
N SER A 134 30.73 13.20 10.18
CA SER A 134 31.96 12.98 10.93
C SER A 134 31.77 11.81 11.89
N GLU A 135 32.85 11.16 12.33
CA GLU A 135 32.79 10.06 13.31
C GLU A 135 32.08 10.49 14.60
N HIS A 136 32.44 11.66 15.14
CA HIS A 136 31.76 12.25 16.31
C HIS A 136 30.26 12.45 16.09
N LEU A 137 29.82 12.87 14.90
CA LEU A 137 28.38 12.97 14.60
C LEU A 137 27.73 11.58 14.63
N ILE A 138 28.33 10.58 13.98
CA ILE A 138 27.82 9.20 13.94
C ILE A 138 27.70 8.63 15.36
N ASP A 139 28.76 8.71 16.17
CA ASP A 139 28.77 8.27 17.58
C ASP A 139 27.68 8.97 18.40
N SER A 140 27.51 10.28 18.20
CA SER A 140 26.47 11.05 18.89
C SER A 140 25.04 10.65 18.48
N LEU A 141 24.84 10.12 17.28
CA LEU A 141 23.54 9.68 16.77
C LEU A 141 23.23 8.22 17.13
N LEU A 142 24.25 7.34 17.21
CA LEU A 142 24.09 5.93 17.56
C LEU A 142 23.41 5.72 18.91
N GLN A 143 23.58 6.62 19.88
CA GLN A 143 22.89 6.53 21.17
C GLN A 143 21.34 6.58 21.08
N TYR A 144 20.81 7.09 19.96
CA TYR A 144 19.36 7.19 19.68
C TYR A 144 18.82 6.02 18.84
N ILE A 145 19.68 5.08 18.43
CA ILE A 145 19.32 3.91 17.62
C ILE A 145 19.26 2.67 18.52
N GLY A 146 18.22 1.86 18.34
CA GLY A 146 17.95 0.64 19.07
C GLY A 146 16.46 0.44 19.29
N PHE A 147 15.90 -0.67 18.77
CA PHE A 147 14.49 -1.02 18.91
C PHE A 147 14.04 -1.15 20.39
N GLU A 148 14.94 -1.48 21.33
CA GLU A 148 14.64 -1.58 22.77
C GLU A 148 14.24 -0.24 23.43
N LYS A 149 14.53 0.88 22.73
CA LYS A 149 14.11 2.23 23.09
C LYS A 149 12.64 2.50 22.76
N LEU A 150 12.01 1.69 21.90
CA LEU A 150 10.60 1.75 21.53
C LEU A 150 9.78 0.79 22.39
N ARG A 151 8.66 1.25 22.97
CA ARG A 151 7.75 0.40 23.74
C ARG A 151 6.30 0.84 23.55
N ILE A 152 5.41 -0.10 23.26
CA ILE A 152 3.96 0.13 23.31
C ILE A 152 3.47 -0.21 24.72
N ARG A 153 2.73 0.71 25.35
CA ARG A 153 2.13 0.54 26.67
C ARG A 153 0.80 1.30 26.72
N ASN A 154 -0.29 0.62 27.10
CA ASN A 154 -1.63 1.20 27.18
C ASN A 154 -1.99 1.96 25.89
N ASP A 155 -1.89 1.27 24.75
CA ASP A 155 -2.13 1.81 23.41
C ASP A 155 -1.38 3.12 23.11
N SER A 156 -0.19 3.31 23.68
CA SER A 156 0.65 4.49 23.47
C SER A 156 2.06 4.04 23.12
N LEU A 157 2.63 4.58 22.04
CA LEU A 157 4.02 4.35 21.68
C LEU A 157 4.90 5.32 22.47
N ILE A 158 5.83 4.76 23.25
CA ILE A 158 6.73 5.47 24.14
C ILE A 158 8.16 5.25 23.65
N LYS A 159 8.94 6.33 23.63
CA LYS A 159 10.40 6.30 23.44
C LYS A 159 11.14 6.65 24.71
N SER A 160 12.29 6.00 24.94
CA SER A 160 13.15 6.27 26.09
C SER A 160 13.89 7.61 26.00
N ASN A 161 14.05 8.18 24.81
CA ASN A 161 14.68 9.47 24.57
C ASN A 161 13.93 10.21 23.43
N PRO A 162 13.63 11.53 23.55
CA PRO A 162 12.86 12.28 22.55
C PRO A 162 13.52 12.36 21.15
N HIS A 163 14.83 12.11 21.04
CA HIS A 163 15.56 12.11 19.77
C HIS A 163 15.46 10.78 19.00
N VAL A 164 14.91 9.72 19.60
CA VAL A 164 14.61 8.47 18.88
C VAL A 164 13.53 8.77 17.83
N MET A 165 13.81 8.40 16.59
CA MET A 165 12.95 8.59 15.42
C MET A 165 12.80 7.27 14.68
N MET A 166 11.65 7.04 14.06
CA MET A 166 11.43 5.89 13.19
C MET A 166 11.49 6.29 11.71
N ASP A 167 12.04 5.39 10.91
CA ASP A 167 11.95 5.34 9.46
C ASP A 167 11.46 3.94 9.07
N GLY A 168 10.28 3.87 8.47
CA GLY A 168 9.67 2.63 7.98
C GLY A 168 10.00 2.30 6.52
N ASN A 169 10.76 3.13 5.81
CA ASN A 169 10.94 3.04 4.35
C ASN A 169 11.45 1.67 3.87
N ALA A 170 12.24 0.96 4.68
CA ALA A 170 12.77 -0.37 4.37
C ALA A 170 11.73 -1.51 4.40
N ILE A 171 10.51 -1.25 4.89
CA ILE A 171 9.42 -2.24 4.99
C ILE A 171 8.06 -1.70 4.50
N ALA A 172 7.88 -0.37 4.43
CA ALA A 172 6.61 0.29 4.14
C ALA A 172 5.98 -0.18 2.82
N LYS A 173 6.72 -0.17 1.71
CA LYS A 173 6.19 -0.61 0.41
C LYS A 173 5.76 -2.07 0.38
N GLY A 174 6.46 -2.94 1.12
CA GLY A 174 6.05 -4.33 1.31
C GLY A 174 4.67 -4.42 1.97
N PHE A 175 4.44 -3.58 2.99
CA PHE A 175 3.11 -3.40 3.57
C PHE A 175 2.11 -2.79 2.59
N SER A 176 2.49 -1.85 1.74
CA SER A 176 1.59 -1.26 0.73
C SER A 176 1.04 -2.30 -0.23
N VAL A 177 1.93 -3.13 -0.81
CA VAL A 177 1.50 -4.18 -1.75
C VAL A 177 0.64 -5.23 -1.07
N ASP A 178 0.96 -5.60 0.17
CA ASP A 178 0.15 -6.51 0.99
C ASP A 178 -1.22 -5.89 1.34
N ILE A 179 -1.30 -4.60 1.67
CA ILE A 179 -2.55 -3.92 2.03
C ILE A 179 -3.49 -3.82 0.83
N VAL A 180 -2.96 -3.46 -0.35
CA VAL A 180 -3.75 -3.45 -1.59
C VAL A 180 -4.15 -4.88 -2.00
N GLY A 181 -3.26 -5.85 -1.86
CA GLY A 181 -3.58 -7.27 -2.06
C GLY A 181 -4.73 -7.74 -1.17
N ASN A 182 -4.64 -7.49 0.14
CA ASN A 182 -5.69 -7.80 1.11
C ASN A 182 -7.01 -7.07 0.81
N PHE A 183 -6.96 -5.82 0.33
CA PHE A 183 -8.15 -5.09 -0.13
C PHE A 183 -8.81 -5.80 -1.32
N LEU A 184 -8.05 -6.22 -2.33
CA LEU A 184 -8.56 -6.98 -3.48
C LEU A 184 -9.14 -8.33 -3.04
N GLU A 185 -8.44 -9.06 -2.17
CA GLU A 185 -8.92 -10.31 -1.60
C GLU A 185 -10.24 -10.16 -0.84
N SER A 186 -10.42 -9.05 -0.11
CA SER A 186 -11.66 -8.78 0.63
C SER A 186 -12.88 -8.57 -0.28
N HIS A 187 -12.65 -8.23 -1.56
CA HIS A 187 -13.66 -8.16 -2.62
C HIS A 187 -13.78 -9.47 -3.43
N GLY A 188 -13.16 -10.57 -2.98
CA GLY A 188 -13.21 -11.87 -3.65
C GLY A 188 -12.37 -11.94 -4.94
N ILE A 189 -11.42 -11.03 -5.12
CA ILE A 189 -10.52 -11.00 -6.27
C ILE A 189 -9.34 -11.94 -6.00
N ILE A 190 -9.20 -12.98 -6.83
CA ILE A 190 -8.22 -14.06 -6.65
C ILE A 190 -7.09 -14.06 -7.69
N ASN A 191 -7.23 -13.24 -8.73
CA ASN A 191 -6.26 -13.09 -9.81
C ASN A 191 -5.82 -11.64 -9.85
N TYR A 192 -4.60 -11.35 -9.37
CA TYR A 192 -4.05 -10.00 -9.38
C TYR A 192 -2.52 -9.99 -9.29
N MET A 193 -1.95 -8.85 -9.64
CA MET A 193 -0.57 -8.45 -9.38
C MET A 193 -0.60 -6.99 -8.91
N VAL A 194 0.05 -6.71 -7.79
CA VAL A 194 0.26 -5.36 -7.26
C VAL A 194 1.76 -5.12 -7.23
N GLU A 195 2.24 -4.09 -7.92
CA GLU A 195 3.62 -3.61 -7.89
C GLU A 195 3.63 -2.16 -7.39
N ILE A 196 4.49 -1.85 -6.41
CA ILE A 196 4.72 -0.49 -5.91
C ILE A 196 6.22 -0.32 -5.69
N GLY A 197 6.91 0.39 -6.58
CA GLY A 197 8.32 0.77 -6.43
C GLY A 197 9.38 -0.31 -6.67
N GLY A 198 8.99 -1.46 -7.22
CA GLY A 198 9.80 -2.68 -7.39
C GLY A 198 9.41 -3.83 -6.45
N GLU A 199 8.67 -3.53 -5.39
CA GLU A 199 8.05 -4.50 -4.50
C GLU A 199 6.76 -5.05 -5.15
N VAL A 200 6.54 -6.37 -5.09
CA VAL A 200 5.45 -7.05 -5.82
C VAL A 200 4.75 -8.09 -4.94
N VAL A 201 3.41 -8.17 -5.00
CA VAL A 201 2.64 -9.37 -4.62
C VAL A 201 1.76 -9.82 -5.78
N ALA A 202 1.69 -11.14 -6.02
CA ALA A 202 0.91 -11.72 -7.10
C ALA A 202 0.14 -12.97 -6.66
N LYS A 203 -1.12 -13.08 -7.10
CA LYS A 203 -2.05 -14.16 -6.78
C LYS A 203 -2.72 -14.69 -8.05
N GLY A 204 -2.94 -16.01 -8.10
CA GLY A 204 -3.64 -16.68 -9.19
C GLY A 204 -2.88 -16.63 -10.52
N VAL A 205 -3.58 -16.21 -11.57
CA VAL A 205 -3.07 -16.11 -12.95
C VAL A 205 -3.21 -14.69 -13.50
N ASN A 206 -2.60 -14.45 -14.67
CA ASN A 206 -2.74 -13.23 -15.46
C ASN A 206 -3.84 -13.33 -16.54
N LYS A 207 -4.02 -12.26 -17.32
CA LYS A 207 -5.01 -12.16 -18.41
C LYS A 207 -4.93 -13.26 -19.48
N ASP A 208 -3.78 -13.92 -19.62
CA ASP A 208 -3.53 -14.98 -20.59
C ASP A 208 -3.61 -16.38 -19.91
N ASN A 209 -4.20 -16.45 -18.72
CA ASN A 209 -4.33 -17.65 -17.86
C ASN A 209 -3.00 -18.31 -17.49
N ASN A 210 -1.91 -17.53 -17.44
CA ASN A 210 -0.57 -17.98 -17.05
C ASN A 210 -0.21 -17.48 -15.65
N THR A 211 0.69 -18.18 -14.96
CA THR A 211 1.33 -17.66 -13.73
C THR A 211 2.06 -16.36 -14.03
N TRP A 212 1.94 -15.38 -13.12
CA TRP A 212 2.63 -14.10 -13.22
C TRP A 212 4.15 -14.28 -13.33
N ARG A 213 4.80 -13.42 -14.12
CA ARG A 213 6.24 -13.46 -14.37
C ARG A 213 6.85 -12.10 -14.09
N ILE A 214 7.74 -12.04 -13.12
CA ILE A 214 8.42 -10.81 -12.70
C ILE A 214 9.86 -10.87 -13.20
N GLY A 215 10.29 -9.82 -13.89
CA GLY A 215 11.69 -9.63 -14.27
C GLY A 215 12.49 -9.05 -13.11
N ILE A 216 13.68 -9.60 -12.87
CA ILE A 216 14.67 -9.03 -11.95
C ILE A 216 15.69 -8.27 -12.81
N ASP A 217 15.77 -6.96 -12.63
CA ASP A 217 16.75 -6.10 -13.28
C ASP A 217 18.18 -6.55 -12.89
N LYS A 218 19.09 -6.53 -13.86
CA LYS A 218 20.53 -6.61 -13.60
C LYS A 218 21.00 -5.33 -12.91
N PRO A 219 21.79 -5.40 -11.83
CA PRO A 219 22.37 -4.23 -11.20
C PRO A 219 23.47 -3.66 -12.10
N ILE A 220 23.15 -2.59 -12.84
CA ILE A 220 24.10 -1.82 -13.65
C ILE A 220 24.23 -0.42 -13.07
N GLU A 221 25.46 0.06 -12.91
CA GLU A 221 25.75 1.37 -12.30
C GLU A 221 25.58 2.55 -13.27
N ASP A 222 25.36 2.29 -14.56
CA ASP A 222 25.26 3.30 -15.61
C ASP A 222 23.81 3.79 -15.79
N GLN A 223 23.53 5.00 -15.29
CA GLN A 223 22.24 5.68 -15.45
C GLN A 223 21.93 6.06 -16.92
N GLY A 224 22.92 6.04 -17.82
CA GLY A 224 22.77 6.28 -19.26
C GLY A 224 22.33 5.04 -20.06
N ALA A 225 22.31 3.85 -19.45
CA ALA A 225 21.88 2.63 -20.12
C ALA A 225 20.37 2.66 -20.42
N ALA A 226 20.00 3.06 -21.64
CA ALA A 226 18.61 3.14 -22.12
C ALA A 226 17.86 1.78 -22.19
N GLN A 227 18.47 0.69 -21.73
CA GLN A 227 17.87 -0.63 -21.62
C GLN A 227 18.11 -1.20 -20.22
N ARG A 228 17.00 -1.47 -19.50
CA ARG A 228 17.04 -2.37 -18.34
C ARG A 228 17.31 -3.78 -18.84
N GLU A 229 18.49 -4.31 -18.58
CA GLU A 229 18.82 -5.70 -18.85
C GLU A 229 18.17 -6.59 -17.78
N ILE A 230 17.34 -7.55 -18.18
CA ILE A 230 16.72 -8.51 -17.25
C ILE A 230 17.72 -9.62 -16.96
N GLN A 231 18.14 -9.76 -15.70
CA GLN A 231 19.04 -10.82 -15.26
C GLN A 231 18.33 -12.16 -15.05
N ALA A 232 17.08 -12.13 -14.57
CA ALA A 232 16.28 -13.34 -14.34
C ALA A 232 14.78 -13.05 -14.49
N ILE A 233 14.00 -14.10 -14.76
CA ILE A 233 12.52 -14.03 -14.74
C ILE A 233 12.02 -15.08 -13.75
N VAL A 234 11.26 -14.65 -12.75
CA VAL A 234 10.69 -15.51 -11.70
C VAL A 234 9.19 -15.67 -11.94
N ALA A 235 8.72 -16.92 -11.91
CA ALA A 235 7.29 -17.22 -11.89
C ALA A 235 6.75 -17.02 -10.45
N LEU A 236 5.87 -16.05 -10.28
CA LEU A 236 5.32 -15.66 -8.97
C LEU A 236 3.86 -16.13 -8.88
N LYS A 237 3.64 -17.23 -8.17
CA LYS A 237 2.31 -17.76 -7.87
C LYS A 237 2.03 -17.65 -6.37
N ASP A 238 0.99 -16.93 -6.02
CA ASP A 238 0.45 -16.79 -4.65
C ASP A 238 1.54 -16.36 -3.64
N LYS A 239 2.38 -15.39 -4.03
CA LYS A 239 3.62 -14.98 -3.35
C LYS A 239 3.95 -13.51 -3.57
N ALA A 240 4.80 -12.96 -2.69
CA ALA A 240 5.44 -11.67 -2.84
C ALA A 240 6.92 -11.80 -3.24
N LEU A 241 7.49 -10.72 -3.79
CA LEU A 241 8.90 -10.54 -4.14
C LEU A 241 9.30 -9.09 -3.85
N ALA A 242 10.44 -8.90 -3.19
CA ALA A 242 11.06 -7.58 -2.98
C ALA A 242 12.55 -7.68 -3.30
N THR A 243 13.17 -6.57 -3.72
CA THR A 243 14.59 -6.51 -4.05
C THR A 243 15.20 -5.22 -3.51
N SER A 244 16.26 -5.33 -2.70
CA SER A 244 17.05 -4.19 -2.22
C SER A 244 18.37 -4.10 -2.99
N GLY A 245 18.83 -2.89 -3.31
CA GLY A 245 20.05 -2.70 -4.12
C GLY A 245 20.65 -1.31 -3.99
N ASN A 246 21.98 -1.25 -4.04
CA ASN A 246 22.81 -0.05 -3.90
C ASN A 246 22.89 0.83 -5.16
N TYR A 247 22.31 0.39 -6.29
CA TYR A 247 22.39 1.06 -7.60
C TYR A 247 21.21 2.00 -7.90
N ARG A 248 20.23 2.11 -6.99
CA ARG A 248 19.02 2.96 -7.16
C ARG A 248 19.03 4.25 -6.32
N LYS A 249 19.65 4.22 -5.13
CA LYS A 249 19.89 5.38 -4.25
C LYS A 249 21.23 5.15 -3.55
N PHE A 250 22.15 6.11 -3.66
CA PHE A 250 23.51 6.10 -3.12
C PHE A 250 24.02 7.53 -2.91
#